data_AF-A0A7G5YGD6-F1
#
_entry.id   AF-A0A7G5YGD6-F1
#
_cell.length_a   1.000
_cell.length_b   1.000
_cell.length_c   1.000
_cell.angle_alpha   90.00
_cell.angle_beta   90.00
_cell.angle_gamma   90.00
#
_symmetry.space_group_name_H-M   'P 1'
#
loop_
_entity.id
_entity.type
_entity.pdbx_description
1 polymer ?
#
loop_
_entity_poly.entity_id
_entity_poly.type
_entity_poly.pdbx_seq_one_letter_code
_entity_poly.pdbx_strand_id
1 'polypeptide(L)'
;MHISTSKVELYAAIRRDQRAGLSMRALERKYGATWRTIRKALDSNWPEPRKKQAPRPTRLDPYKPVIDGMLEADLDAPPKQKHTVKRIFDRLLDEHAAAGISYQMVRAYVAVRRKEIRWEAGPGPEEMFGPQSHMPGDEAEVDFGDVHIVLAGVPTRCYLFSLRLSYSGKALHRPVDRTIGVSYASAW
;
A
#
# COMPACT_ATOMS: atom_id res chain seq x y z
N MET A 1 -2.60 -19.12 -38.28
CA MET A 1 -2.32 -18.99 -36.83
C MET A 1 -0.81 -18.77 -36.64
N HIS A 2 -0.36 -17.55 -36.38
CA HIS A 2 1.02 -17.33 -35.91
C HIS A 2 1.01 -17.47 -34.40
N ILE A 3 1.42 -18.63 -33.90
CA ILE A 3 1.74 -18.79 -32.48
C ILE A 3 2.97 -17.92 -32.27
N SER A 4 2.85 -16.85 -31.49
CA SER A 4 4.00 -16.04 -31.09
C SER A 4 4.85 -16.88 -30.15
N THR A 5 5.76 -17.69 -30.73
CA THR A 5 6.79 -18.44 -30.01
C THR A 5 7.55 -17.48 -29.10
N SER A 6 7.68 -17.83 -27.83
CA SER A 6 8.36 -16.95 -26.88
C SER A 6 9.81 -16.73 -27.33
N LYS A 7 10.41 -15.57 -27.02
CA LYS A 7 11.80 -15.27 -27.43
C LYS A 7 12.80 -16.33 -26.91
N VAL A 8 12.47 -16.96 -25.78
CA VAL A 8 13.22 -18.07 -25.19
C VAL A 8 13.14 -19.33 -26.05
N GLU A 9 11.95 -19.71 -26.49
CA GLU A 9 11.73 -20.86 -27.37
C GLU A 9 12.42 -20.66 -28.73
N LEU A 10 12.38 -19.44 -29.28
CA LEU A 10 13.11 -19.09 -30.50
C LEU A 10 14.63 -19.32 -30.32
N TYR A 11 15.20 -18.86 -29.22
CA TYR A 11 16.62 -19.04 -28.91
C TYR A 11 16.99 -20.51 -28.76
N ALA A 12 16.15 -21.29 -28.07
CA ALA A 12 16.34 -22.74 -27.93
C ALA A 12 16.25 -23.47 -29.27
N ALA A 13 15.33 -23.06 -30.15
CA ALA A 13 15.17 -23.63 -31.48
C ALA A 13 16.39 -23.34 -32.37
N ILE A 14 16.87 -22.09 -32.39
CA ILE A 14 18.08 -21.70 -33.13
C ILE A 14 19.28 -22.56 -32.72
N ARG A 15 19.51 -22.77 -31.41
CA ARG A 15 20.61 -23.61 -30.92
C ARG A 15 20.43 -25.09 -31.22
N ARG A 16 19.19 -25.58 -31.31
CA ARG A 16 18.91 -26.98 -31.68
C ARG A 16 19.28 -27.20 -33.14
N ASP A 17 18.83 -26.31 -34.02
CA ASP A 17 19.05 -26.42 -35.45
C ASP A 17 20.50 -26.14 -35.86
N GLN A 18 21.18 -25.23 -35.15
CA GLN A 18 22.62 -25.03 -35.34
C GLN A 18 23.42 -26.27 -34.96
N ARG A 19 23.06 -26.96 -33.87
CA ARG A 19 23.65 -28.27 -33.49
C ARG A 19 23.35 -29.38 -34.50
N ALA A 20 22.21 -29.29 -35.20
CA ALA A 20 21.87 -30.17 -36.31
C ALA A 20 22.60 -29.82 -37.62
N GLY A 21 23.53 -28.85 -37.62
CA GLY A 21 24.38 -28.51 -38.75
C GLY A 21 23.83 -27.43 -39.69
N LEU A 22 22.73 -26.75 -39.34
CA LEU A 22 22.23 -25.64 -40.17
C LEU A 22 23.20 -24.46 -40.17
N SER A 23 23.49 -23.94 -41.36
CA SER A 23 24.30 -22.73 -41.52
C SER A 23 23.58 -21.47 -41.03
N MET A 24 24.34 -20.44 -40.69
CA MET A 24 23.79 -19.15 -40.21
C MET A 24 22.71 -18.59 -41.16
N ARG A 25 22.96 -18.63 -42.48
CA ARG A 25 22.00 -18.17 -43.50
C ARG A 25 20.75 -19.05 -43.59
N ALA A 26 20.85 -20.33 -43.28
CA ALA A 26 19.69 -21.22 -43.23
C ALA A 26 18.83 -20.92 -41.99
N LEU A 27 19.46 -20.63 -40.86
CA LEU A 27 18.78 -20.20 -39.63
C LEU A 27 18.06 -18.85 -39.82
N GLU A 28 18.69 -17.87 -40.50
CA GLU A 28 18.10 -16.57 -40.82
C GLU A 28 16.80 -16.74 -41.61
N ARG A 29 16.83 -17.56 -42.67
CA ARG A 29 15.67 -17.84 -43.51
C ARG A 29 14.59 -18.64 -42.77
N LYS A 30 14.98 -19.65 -41.98
CA LYS A 30 14.03 -20.54 -41.28
C LYS A 30 13.26 -19.80 -40.19
N TYR A 31 13.92 -18.93 -39.43
CA TYR A 31 13.34 -18.25 -38.28
C TYR A 31 12.93 -16.80 -38.55
N GLY A 32 13.18 -16.27 -39.76
CA GLY A 32 12.95 -14.86 -40.09
C GLY A 32 13.72 -13.90 -39.19
N ALA A 33 14.83 -14.37 -38.61
CA ALA A 33 15.60 -13.65 -37.61
C ALA A 33 16.86 -13.04 -38.25
N THR A 34 17.23 -11.83 -37.83
CA THR A 34 18.47 -11.21 -38.30
C THR A 34 19.71 -11.97 -37.81
N TRP A 35 20.83 -11.85 -38.54
CA TRP A 35 22.12 -12.42 -38.14
C TRP A 35 22.50 -12.08 -36.69
N ARG A 36 22.20 -10.86 -36.23
CA ARG A 36 22.47 -10.39 -34.85
C ARG A 36 21.66 -11.17 -33.83
N THR A 37 20.39 -11.46 -34.14
CA THR A 37 19.51 -12.24 -33.26
C THR A 37 19.99 -13.67 -33.14
N ILE A 38 20.41 -14.28 -34.26
CA ILE A 38 20.93 -15.65 -34.25
C ILE A 38 22.26 -15.72 -33.51
N ARG A 39 23.18 -14.77 -33.74
CA ARG A 39 24.45 -14.71 -32.99
C ARG A 39 24.18 -14.59 -31.48
N LYS A 40 23.27 -13.69 -31.07
CA LYS A 40 22.85 -13.58 -29.66
C LYS A 40 22.24 -14.88 -29.10
N ALA A 41 21.52 -15.64 -29.91
CA ALA A 41 20.93 -16.91 -29.49
C ALA A 41 21.97 -18.03 -29.36
N LEU A 42 23.05 -17.98 -30.13
CA LEU A 42 24.18 -18.89 -30.01
C LEU A 42 25.09 -18.52 -28.83
N ASP A 43 25.30 -17.23 -28.59
CA ASP A 43 26.17 -16.73 -27.51
C ASP A 43 25.51 -16.82 -26.12
N SER A 44 24.17 -16.76 -26.03
CA SER A 44 23.45 -16.80 -24.75
C SER A 44 22.24 -17.73 -24.78
N ASN A 45 22.10 -18.52 -23.70
CA ASN A 45 20.92 -19.37 -23.50
C ASN A 45 19.63 -18.57 -23.35
N TRP A 46 19.73 -17.39 -22.72
CA TRP A 46 18.61 -16.55 -22.36
C TRP A 46 18.62 -15.25 -23.18
N PRO A 47 17.48 -14.87 -23.78
CA PRO A 47 17.40 -13.59 -24.45
C PRO A 47 17.55 -12.47 -23.43
N GLU A 48 18.43 -11.52 -23.73
CA GLU A 48 18.52 -10.31 -22.92
C GLU A 48 17.13 -9.66 -22.80
N PRO A 49 16.73 -9.27 -21.58
CA PRO A 49 15.50 -8.53 -21.38
C PRO A 49 15.58 -7.25 -22.22
N ARG A 50 14.44 -6.86 -22.78
CA ARG A 50 14.38 -5.64 -23.57
C ARG A 50 14.81 -4.49 -22.67
N LYS A 51 15.83 -3.74 -23.10
CA LYS A 51 16.23 -2.50 -22.42
C LYS A 51 15.00 -1.62 -22.31
N LYS A 52 14.57 -1.33 -21.07
CA LYS A 52 13.54 -0.34 -20.82
C LYS A 52 14.14 1.00 -21.18
N GLN A 53 13.48 1.74 -22.07
CA GLN A 53 13.89 3.12 -22.32
C GLN A 53 13.65 3.92 -21.05
N ALA A 54 14.56 4.84 -20.76
CA ALA A 54 14.31 5.81 -19.70
C ALA A 54 12.99 6.53 -20.00
N PRO A 55 12.14 6.77 -18.99
CA PRO A 55 10.94 7.56 -19.18
C PRO A 55 11.34 8.92 -19.75
N ARG A 56 10.63 9.36 -20.79
CA ARG A 56 10.90 10.67 -21.39
C ARG A 56 10.58 11.75 -20.36
N PRO A 57 11.41 12.80 -20.25
CA PRO A 57 11.10 13.90 -19.36
C PRO A 57 9.78 14.54 -19.78
N THR A 58 8.95 14.83 -18.79
CA THR A 58 7.65 15.48 -18.98
C THR A 58 7.75 16.95 -18.63
N ARG A 59 6.86 17.77 -19.19
CA ARG A 59 6.76 19.21 -18.84
C ARG A 59 6.44 19.44 -17.35
N LEU A 60 5.96 18.42 -16.65
CA LEU A 60 5.67 18.45 -15.22
C LEU A 60 6.92 18.28 -14.37
N ASP A 61 7.99 17.69 -14.91
CA ASP A 61 9.18 17.31 -14.13
C ASP A 61 9.80 18.46 -13.32
N PRO A 62 9.94 19.70 -13.87
CA PRO A 62 10.46 20.82 -13.10
C PRO A 62 9.60 21.22 -11.89
N TYR A 63 8.32 20.88 -11.90
CA TYR A 63 7.33 21.27 -10.89
C TYR A 63 7.00 20.14 -9.91
N LYS A 64 7.52 18.93 -10.14
CA LYS A 64 7.34 17.81 -9.22
C LYS A 64 7.79 18.14 -7.79
N PRO A 65 8.97 18.77 -7.55
CA PRO A 65 9.38 19.11 -6.18
C PRO A 65 8.41 20.05 -5.47
N VAL A 66 7.80 20.97 -6.22
CA VAL A 66 6.80 21.90 -5.70
C VAL A 66 5.52 21.16 -5.30
N ILE A 67 5.05 20.25 -6.16
CA ILE A 67 3.87 19.43 -5.89
C ILE A 67 4.13 18.52 -4.67
N ASP A 68 5.31 17.92 -4.60
CA ASP A 68 5.70 17.03 -3.51
C ASP A 68 5.69 17.78 -2.18
N GLY A 69 6.28 18.99 -2.11
CA GLY A 69 6.23 19.82 -0.91
C GLY A 69 4.81 20.22 -0.49
N MET A 70 3.91 20.47 -1.46
CA MET A 70 2.48 20.70 -1.15
C MET A 70 1.79 19.46 -0.59
N LEU A 71 2.13 18.27 -1.10
CA LEU A 71 1.55 17.00 -0.67
C LEU A 71 2.11 16.53 0.68
N GLU A 72 3.37 16.82 0.98
CA GLU A 72 3.99 16.59 2.28
C GLU A 72 3.33 17.47 3.35
N ALA A 73 3.15 18.77 3.07
CA ALA A 73 2.41 19.67 3.97
C ALA A 73 0.95 19.24 4.19
N ASP A 74 0.33 18.58 3.22
CA ASP A 74 -1.03 18.02 3.32
C ASP A 74 -1.13 16.81 4.27
N LEU A 75 -0.01 16.23 4.71
CA LEU A 75 -0.02 15.09 5.65
C LEU A 75 -0.57 15.52 7.01
N ASP A 76 -0.06 16.63 7.55
CA ASP A 76 -0.41 17.18 8.86
C ASP A 76 -1.64 18.11 8.84
N ALA A 77 -2.07 18.53 7.64
CA ALA A 77 -3.20 19.43 7.50
C ALA A 77 -4.54 18.74 7.84
N PRO A 78 -5.48 19.44 8.51
CA PRO A 78 -6.85 18.98 8.67
C PRO A 78 -7.52 18.64 7.32
N PRO A 79 -8.45 17.66 7.24
CA PRO A 79 -9.03 17.19 5.97
C PRO A 79 -9.58 18.30 5.07
N LYS A 80 -10.17 19.35 5.66
CA LYS A 80 -10.74 20.50 4.94
C LYS A 80 -9.68 21.47 4.38
N GLN A 81 -8.44 21.40 4.85
CA GLN A 81 -7.33 22.27 4.45
C GLN A 81 -6.37 21.60 3.47
N LYS A 82 -6.52 20.29 3.23
CA LYS A 82 -5.71 19.56 2.24
C LYS A 82 -5.96 20.10 0.84
N HIS A 83 -4.88 20.23 0.06
CA HIS A 83 -4.98 20.71 -1.31
C HIS A 83 -5.71 19.68 -2.17
N THR A 84 -6.72 20.17 -2.91
CA THR A 84 -7.32 19.42 -4.01
C THR A 84 -6.38 19.50 -5.23
N VAL A 85 -6.49 18.54 -6.14
CA VAL A 85 -5.71 18.56 -7.40
C VAL A 85 -5.90 19.86 -8.16
N LYS A 86 -7.14 20.40 -8.15
CA LYS A 86 -7.45 21.69 -8.78
C LYS A 86 -6.67 22.82 -8.11
N ARG A 87 -6.66 22.88 -6.77
CA ARG A 87 -5.92 23.91 -6.03
C ARG A 87 -4.41 23.80 -6.23
N ILE A 88 -3.85 22.59 -6.32
CA ILE A 88 -2.43 22.40 -6.68
C ILE A 88 -2.18 22.94 -8.08
N PHE A 89 -3.04 22.61 -9.05
CA PHE A 89 -2.91 23.08 -10.43
C PHE A 89 -2.99 24.61 -10.54
N ASP A 90 -3.97 25.24 -9.89
CA ASP A 90 -4.14 26.69 -9.90
C ASP A 90 -2.91 27.38 -9.28
N ARG A 91 -2.42 26.89 -8.13
CA ARG A 91 -1.18 27.41 -7.50
C ARG A 91 0.06 27.24 -8.38
N LEU A 92 0.18 26.15 -9.15
CA LEU A 92 1.28 26.00 -10.10
C LEU A 92 1.24 27.07 -11.21
N LEU A 93 0.05 27.42 -11.68
CA LEU A 93 -0.11 28.48 -12.68
C LEU A 93 0.19 29.86 -12.07
N ASP A 94 -0.37 30.15 -10.90
CA ASP A 94 -0.34 31.49 -10.29
C ASP A 94 1.02 31.80 -9.63
N GLU A 95 1.59 30.85 -8.88
CA GLU A 95 2.81 31.06 -8.09
C GLU A 95 4.09 30.67 -8.85
N HIS A 96 3.99 29.74 -9.79
CA HIS A 96 5.16 29.15 -10.48
C HIS A 96 5.17 29.37 -11.99
N ALA A 97 4.22 30.16 -12.53
CA ALA A 97 4.11 30.48 -13.95
C ALA A 97 4.21 29.22 -14.85
N ALA A 98 3.58 28.12 -14.42
CA ALA A 98 3.74 26.79 -15.00
C ALA A 98 3.07 26.63 -16.37
N ALA A 99 3.57 27.35 -17.38
CA ALA A 99 2.97 27.44 -18.70
C ALA A 99 3.00 26.10 -19.45
N GLY A 100 1.82 25.66 -19.89
CA GLY A 100 1.60 24.46 -20.71
C GLY A 100 1.72 23.13 -19.98
N ILE A 101 1.52 23.14 -18.67
CA ILE A 101 1.10 21.95 -17.92
C ILE A 101 -0.42 21.85 -18.01
N SER A 102 -0.95 20.65 -18.22
CA SER A 102 -2.38 20.41 -18.16
C SER A 102 -2.80 19.89 -16.79
N TYR A 103 -4.05 20.17 -16.41
CA TYR A 103 -4.67 19.60 -15.22
C TYR A 103 -4.53 18.06 -15.16
N GLN A 104 -4.65 17.36 -16.29
CA GLN A 104 -4.55 15.89 -16.32
C GLN A 104 -3.13 15.40 -15.99
N MET A 105 -2.09 16.15 -16.36
CA MET A 105 -0.70 15.81 -15.97
C MET A 105 -0.53 15.89 -14.45
N VAL A 106 -1.00 16.98 -13.84
CA VAL A 106 -0.97 17.16 -12.38
C VAL A 106 -1.79 16.07 -11.69
N ARG A 107 -3.01 15.82 -12.17
CA ARG A 107 -3.90 14.78 -11.62
C ARG A 107 -3.27 13.40 -11.65
N ALA A 108 -2.69 13.01 -12.79
CA ALA A 108 -2.06 11.70 -12.93
C ALA A 108 -0.87 11.55 -11.98
N TYR A 109 -0.05 12.59 -11.83
CA TYR A 109 1.08 12.59 -10.91
C TYR A 109 0.64 12.53 -9.44
N VAL A 110 -0.27 13.43 -9.03
CA VAL A 110 -0.76 13.50 -7.64
C VAL A 110 -1.44 12.20 -7.20
N ALA A 111 -2.17 11.52 -8.10
CA ALA A 111 -2.86 10.27 -7.77
C ALA A 111 -1.91 9.14 -7.34
N VAL A 112 -0.70 9.12 -7.92
CA VAL A 112 0.36 8.17 -7.55
C VAL A 112 1.16 8.71 -6.38
N ARG A 113 1.70 9.92 -6.51
CA ARG A 113 2.64 10.48 -5.54
C ARG A 113 2.05 10.68 -4.15
N ARG A 114 0.75 11.00 -4.05
CA ARG A 114 0.06 11.14 -2.75
C ARG A 114 0.08 9.84 -1.94
N LYS A 115 0.01 8.68 -2.61
CA LYS A 115 0.09 7.37 -1.94
C LYS A 115 1.53 7.05 -1.53
N GLU A 116 2.49 7.35 -2.40
CA GLU A 116 3.91 7.15 -2.13
C GLU A 116 4.38 8.00 -0.93
N ILE A 117 4.04 9.29 -0.91
CA ILE A 117 4.38 10.18 0.20
C ILE A 117 3.75 9.70 1.52
N ARG A 118 2.49 9.23 1.47
CA ARG A 118 1.85 8.64 2.66
C ARG A 118 2.56 7.36 3.13
N TRP A 119 2.99 6.52 2.20
CA TRP A 119 3.76 5.33 2.53
C TRP A 119 5.14 5.67 3.12
N GLU A 120 5.84 6.64 2.52
CA GLU A 120 7.14 7.16 2.98
C GLU A 120 7.05 7.79 4.38
N ALA A 121 5.95 8.49 4.69
CA ALA A 121 5.71 9.08 6.00
C ALA A 121 5.28 8.06 7.08
N GLY A 122 4.99 6.81 6.69
CA GLY A 122 4.49 5.76 7.58
C GLY A 122 2.97 5.81 7.81
N PRO A 123 2.40 4.72 8.38
CA PRO A 123 0.97 4.66 8.66
C PRO A 123 0.58 5.77 9.64
N GLY A 124 -0.44 6.55 9.29
CA GLY A 124 -1.03 7.50 10.21
C GLY A 124 -1.73 6.79 11.39
N PRO A 125 -2.13 7.51 12.45
CA PRO A 125 -2.78 6.92 13.62
C PRO A 125 -3.98 6.01 13.28
N GLU A 126 -4.75 6.36 12.25
CA GLU A 126 -5.92 5.60 11.79
C GLU A 126 -5.56 4.27 11.10
N GLU A 127 -4.40 4.19 10.44
CA GLU A 127 -3.90 2.96 9.78
C GLU A 127 -3.09 2.09 10.75
N MET A 128 -2.78 2.59 11.95
CA MET A 128 -2.20 1.81 13.06
C MET A 128 -3.22 0.90 13.75
N PHE A 129 -4.52 1.09 13.50
CA PHE A 129 -5.57 0.19 13.95
C PHE A 129 -5.75 -0.95 12.94
N GLY A 130 -4.85 -1.93 13.00
CA GLY A 130 -5.06 -3.20 12.31
C GLY A 130 -6.23 -3.96 12.94
N PRO A 131 -7.05 -4.68 12.16
CA PRO A 131 -8.06 -5.57 12.71
C PRO A 131 -7.38 -6.64 13.57
N GLN A 132 -7.49 -6.53 14.89
CA GLN A 132 -7.06 -7.58 15.78
C GLN A 132 -8.02 -8.76 15.64
N SER A 133 -7.50 -9.88 15.13
CA SER A 133 -8.27 -11.12 15.01
C SER A 133 -7.95 -11.98 16.23
N HIS A 134 -8.92 -12.12 17.11
CA HIS A 134 -8.82 -12.90 18.35
C HIS A 134 -9.49 -14.24 18.13
N MET A 135 -8.90 -15.36 18.55
CA MET A 135 -9.64 -16.64 18.55
C MET A 135 -10.60 -16.68 19.76
N PRO A 136 -11.73 -17.42 19.70
CA PRO A 136 -12.60 -17.59 20.86
C PRO A 136 -11.83 -18.17 22.06
N GLY A 137 -11.80 -17.45 23.18
CA GLY A 137 -11.14 -17.87 24.42
C GLY A 137 -9.64 -17.60 24.50
N ASP A 138 -9.06 -16.96 23.48
CA ASP A 138 -7.62 -16.71 23.37
C ASP A 138 -7.21 -15.46 24.18
N GLU A 139 -7.95 -14.36 24.00
CA GLU A 139 -7.66 -13.09 24.67
C GLU A 139 -8.93 -12.45 25.29
N ALA A 140 -8.70 -11.77 26.41
CA ALA A 140 -9.67 -10.91 27.06
C ALA A 140 -8.95 -9.68 27.63
N GLU A 141 -9.59 -8.52 27.50
CA GLU A 141 -9.14 -7.27 28.12
C GLU A 141 -9.68 -7.20 29.55
N VAL A 142 -8.82 -6.83 30.50
CA VAL A 142 -9.18 -6.63 31.90
C VAL A 142 -8.81 -5.22 32.32
N ASP A 143 -9.76 -4.52 32.92
CA ASP A 143 -9.59 -3.16 33.41
C ASP A 143 -10.21 -3.00 34.82
N PHE A 144 -9.73 -2.00 35.56
CA PHE A 144 -10.23 -1.58 36.86
C PHE A 144 -10.53 -0.09 36.84
N GLY A 145 -11.78 0.28 37.16
CA GLY A 145 -12.22 1.67 37.21
C GLY A 145 -12.91 2.03 38.51
N ASP A 146 -12.89 3.31 38.87
CA ASP A 146 -13.73 3.83 39.95
C ASP A 146 -15.12 4.18 39.42
N VAL A 147 -16.16 3.76 40.13
CA VAL A 147 -17.55 4.14 39.84
C VAL A 147 -18.26 4.63 41.10
N HIS A 148 -19.16 5.59 40.96
CA HIS A 148 -20.04 6.02 42.05
C HIS A 148 -21.44 5.50 41.78
N ILE A 149 -21.99 4.75 42.73
CA ILE A 149 -23.34 4.19 42.66
C ILE A 149 -24.14 4.64 43.88
N VAL A 150 -25.47 4.68 43.76
CA VAL A 150 -26.36 4.94 44.90
C VAL A 150 -26.80 3.60 45.49
N LEU A 151 -26.26 3.25 46.64
CA LEU A 151 -26.62 2.03 47.39
C LEU A 151 -27.57 2.41 48.52
N ALA A 152 -28.80 1.88 48.50
CA ALA A 152 -29.82 2.17 49.51
C ALA A 152 -30.02 3.68 49.79
N GLY A 153 -29.93 4.51 48.74
CA GLY A 153 -30.07 5.98 48.84
C GLY A 153 -28.79 6.73 49.20
N VAL A 154 -27.68 6.04 49.47
CA VAL A 154 -26.38 6.65 49.82
C VAL A 154 -25.43 6.60 48.61
N PRO A 155 -24.84 7.73 48.19
CA PRO A 155 -23.76 7.74 47.20
C PRO A 155 -22.51 7.03 47.73
N THR A 156 -22.12 5.94 47.09
CA THR A 156 -21.00 5.09 47.49
C THR A 156 -20.04 4.91 46.31
N ARG A 157 -18.73 5.06 46.58
CA ARG A 157 -17.68 4.77 45.61
C ARG A 157 -17.37 3.27 45.63
N CYS A 158 -17.43 2.63 44.46
CA CYS A 158 -17.08 1.24 44.24
C CYS A 158 -15.97 1.11 43.18
N TYR A 159 -15.28 -0.02 43.19
CA TYR A 159 -14.26 -0.38 42.22
C TYR A 159 -14.87 -1.36 41.22
N LEU A 160 -14.95 -0.98 39.96
CA LEU A 160 -15.45 -1.82 38.89
C LEU A 160 -14.32 -2.67 38.32
N PHE A 161 -14.40 -3.98 38.52
CA PHE A 161 -13.68 -4.93 37.68
C PHE A 161 -14.43 -5.07 36.36
N SER A 162 -13.73 -4.90 35.24
CA SER A 162 -14.28 -5.06 33.90
C SER A 162 -13.44 -6.08 33.14
N LEU A 163 -14.08 -7.18 32.71
CA LEU A 163 -13.48 -8.15 31.81
C LEU A 163 -14.28 -8.16 30.51
N ARG A 164 -13.62 -8.02 29.37
CA ARG A 164 -14.24 -8.08 28.04
C ARG A 164 -13.52 -9.13 27.18
N LEU A 165 -14.28 -10.05 26.61
CA LEU A 165 -13.77 -11.06 25.69
C LEU A 165 -13.46 -10.43 24.34
N SER A 166 -12.21 -10.52 23.87
CA SER A 166 -11.75 -9.81 22.67
C SER A 166 -12.40 -10.33 21.38
N TYR A 167 -12.70 -11.64 21.31
CA TYR A 167 -13.40 -12.24 20.15
C TYR A 167 -14.89 -11.89 20.09
N SER A 168 -15.61 -12.02 21.20
CA SER A 168 -17.09 -11.93 21.20
C SER A 168 -17.64 -10.56 21.59
N GLY A 169 -16.79 -9.69 22.14
CA GLY A 169 -17.20 -8.41 22.72
C GLY A 169 -18.04 -8.52 24.00
N LYS A 170 -18.39 -9.73 24.45
CA LYS A 170 -19.12 -9.93 25.71
C LYS A 170 -18.27 -9.48 26.89
N ALA A 171 -18.91 -8.83 27.86
CA ALA A 171 -18.23 -8.33 29.04
C ALA A 171 -18.91 -8.81 30.33
N LEU A 172 -18.08 -9.02 31.35
CA LEU A 172 -18.47 -9.21 32.74
C LEU A 172 -17.97 -8.01 33.53
N HIS A 173 -18.91 -7.29 34.14
CA HIS A 173 -18.59 -6.19 35.03
C HIS A 173 -18.97 -6.56 36.46
N ARG A 174 -18.03 -6.39 37.39
CA ARG A 174 -18.26 -6.67 38.81
C ARG A 174 -17.87 -5.46 39.64
N PRO A 175 -18.84 -4.68 40.15
CA PRO A 175 -18.56 -3.66 41.15
C PRO A 175 -18.19 -4.34 42.47
N VAL A 176 -17.13 -3.84 43.12
CA VAL A 176 -16.65 -4.29 44.42
C VAL A 176 -16.58 -3.06 45.33
N ASP A 177 -17.24 -3.12 46.47
CA ASP A 177 -17.08 -2.13 47.53
C ASP A 177 -15.93 -2.55 48.46
N ARG A 178 -15.14 -1.59 48.96
CA ARG A 178 -14.03 -1.82 49.90
C ARG A 178 -14.47 -2.49 51.20
N THR A 179 -15.76 -2.41 51.52
CA THR A 179 -16.33 -2.81 52.81
C THR A 179 -16.71 -4.29 52.87
N ILE A 180 -16.81 -5.00 51.74
CA ILE A 180 -17.34 -6.38 51.70
C ILE A 180 -16.29 -7.34 51.12
N GLY A 181 -15.50 -7.95 52.01
CA GLY A 181 -14.75 -9.15 51.69
C GLY A 181 -15.73 -10.32 51.48
N VAL A 182 -15.91 -10.74 50.22
CA VAL A 182 -16.59 -11.97 49.76
C VAL A 182 -18.12 -12.05 50.01
N SER A 183 -18.82 -12.68 49.06
CA SER A 183 -20.27 -12.99 48.96
C SER A 183 -21.19 -11.82 48.58
N TYR A 184 -22.10 -11.90 47.60
CA TYR A 184 -22.96 -13.01 47.19
C TYR A 184 -22.84 -13.36 45.71
N ALA A 185 -22.89 -14.66 45.42
CA ALA A 185 -23.44 -15.17 44.17
C ALA A 185 -24.97 -15.15 44.29
N SER A 186 -25.63 -14.50 43.34
CA SER A 186 -27.00 -14.81 42.98
C SER A 186 -27.11 -14.66 41.48
N ALA A 187 -27.08 -15.83 40.82
CA ALA A 187 -27.66 -15.99 39.50
C ALA A 187 -29.14 -15.58 39.56
N TRP A 188 -29.59 -14.75 38.61
CA TRP A 188 -30.68 -14.97 37.67
C TRP A 188 -30.54 -13.96 36.53
#